data_AF-A0A7S2DAB2-F1
#
_entry.id   AF-A0A7S2DAB2-F1
#
_cell.length_a   1.000
_cell.length_b   1.000
_cell.length_c   1.000
_cell.angle_alpha   90.00
_cell.angle_beta   90.00
_cell.angle_gamma   90.00
#
_symmetry.space_group_name_H-M   'P 1'
#
loop_
_entity.id
_entity.type
_entity.pdbx_description
1 polymer ?
#
loop_
_entity_poly.entity_id
_entity_poly.type
_entity_poly.pdbx_seq_one_letter_code
_entity_poly.pdbx_strand_id
1 'polypeptide(L)'
;EGESSSRSNYDDLVYTLLPAIRERLAPDDATYTGLLIDAPRLPLPLMHSMISADLADSSRLKLGLATASRIILHRDAAAPSCLTALLDASSSLDDTIRSNTITTIVTEILASPSLPPSISASIYRHALDQSSKALASTTEAEATSLLQLHLSLCVLQPDLVWNLFTSYAAATPACQQAIIKESTPLVMRFTHPPLASTLASIILRAMRELPSRPHTVHIISTFLGAIGAKTAPTPHLIEGTLALCMQLHDATWTMPIISHLDANTVEALLPFIVAAPSESRKAQLVTIMHAAPPPIAPARLLYALHLLNVGSGGGGG
;
A
#
# COMPACT_ATOMS: atom_id res chain seq x y z
N GLU A 1 -17.54 32.13 -31.73
CA GLU A 1 -18.82 32.70 -31.26
C GLU A 1 -19.41 31.78 -30.20
N GLY A 2 -19.93 32.35 -29.10
CA GLY A 2 -20.66 31.67 -28.00
C GLY A 2 -19.76 30.90 -27.03
N GLU A 3 -19.76 31.06 -25.70
CA GLU A 3 -20.77 31.55 -24.77
C GLU A 3 -20.09 32.21 -23.56
N SER A 4 -20.12 33.54 -23.46
CA SER A 4 -19.98 34.21 -22.17
C SER A 4 -21.32 34.12 -21.44
N SER A 5 -21.59 32.98 -20.80
CA SER A 5 -22.74 32.84 -19.89
C SER A 5 -22.67 33.92 -18.83
N SER A 6 -23.61 34.87 -18.86
CA SER A 6 -23.78 35.86 -17.80
C SER A 6 -23.99 35.13 -16.48
N ARG A 7 -23.05 35.32 -15.53
CA ARG A 7 -23.22 34.81 -14.16
C ARG A 7 -24.53 35.34 -13.60
N SER A 8 -25.27 34.50 -12.88
CA SER A 8 -26.50 34.96 -12.23
C SER A 8 -26.15 35.92 -11.10
N ASN A 9 -27.05 36.86 -10.78
CA ASN A 9 -26.88 37.76 -9.63
C ASN A 9 -26.61 36.98 -8.32
N TYR A 10 -27.15 35.77 -8.20
CA TYR A 10 -26.86 34.88 -7.09
C TYR A 10 -25.40 34.43 -7.09
N ASP A 11 -24.88 33.96 -8.23
CA ASP A 11 -23.49 33.51 -8.33
C ASP A 11 -22.54 34.66 -7.98
N ASP A 12 -22.77 35.87 -8.49
CA ASP A 12 -21.93 37.05 -8.20
C ASP A 12 -21.92 37.41 -6.69
N LEU A 13 -23.08 37.33 -6.03
CA LEU A 13 -23.16 37.49 -4.59
C LEU A 13 -22.41 36.39 -3.85
N VAL A 14 -22.54 35.14 -4.27
CA VAL A 14 -21.83 34.01 -3.65
C VAL A 14 -20.31 34.12 -3.82
N TYR A 15 -19.84 34.51 -5.00
CA TYR A 15 -18.43 34.78 -5.28
C TYR A 15 -17.85 35.89 -4.41
N THR A 16 -18.67 36.85 -3.97
CA THR A 16 -18.23 37.96 -3.13
C THR A 16 -18.34 37.64 -1.64
N LEU A 17 -19.47 37.05 -1.21
CA LEU A 17 -19.80 36.86 0.20
C LEU A 17 -19.08 35.67 0.82
N LEU A 18 -18.99 34.52 0.12
CA LEU A 18 -18.39 33.32 0.72
C LEU A 18 -16.92 33.49 1.10
N PRO A 19 -16.04 34.09 0.25
CA PRO A 19 -14.67 34.38 0.64
C PRO A 19 -14.58 35.35 1.83
N ALA A 20 -15.41 36.41 1.83
CA ALA A 20 -15.42 37.38 2.91
C ALA A 20 -15.90 36.78 4.25
N ILE A 21 -16.88 35.87 4.21
CA ILE A 21 -17.33 35.12 5.39
C ILE A 21 -16.21 34.19 5.88
N ARG A 22 -15.58 33.44 4.96
CA ARG A 22 -14.46 32.54 5.25
C ARG A 22 -13.32 33.25 5.97
N GLU A 23 -12.96 34.46 5.54
CA GLU A 23 -11.87 35.26 6.15
C GLU A 23 -12.23 35.82 7.53
N ARG A 24 -13.51 36.03 7.82
CA ARG A 24 -13.97 36.62 9.09
C ARG A 24 -14.27 35.58 10.17
N LEU A 25 -14.63 34.37 9.78
CA LEU A 25 -14.89 33.28 10.72
C LEU A 25 -13.59 32.68 11.26
N ALA A 26 -13.62 32.20 12.50
CA ALA A 26 -12.50 31.51 13.10
C ALA A 26 -12.13 30.25 12.30
N PRO A 27 -10.86 29.84 12.27
CA PRO A 27 -10.38 28.72 11.45
C PRO A 27 -10.97 27.35 11.82
N ASP A 28 -11.62 27.24 12.97
CA ASP A 28 -12.30 26.06 13.50
C ASP A 28 -13.83 26.20 13.57
N ASP A 29 -14.38 27.30 13.02
CA ASP A 29 -15.81 27.60 13.11
C ASP A 29 -16.66 26.75 12.15
N ALA A 30 -17.40 25.80 12.72
CA ALA A 30 -18.28 24.88 11.97
C ALA A 30 -19.51 25.56 11.34
N THR A 31 -19.82 26.82 11.70
CA THR A 31 -20.91 27.58 11.04
C THR A 31 -20.65 27.75 9.55
N TYR A 32 -19.37 27.85 9.15
CA TYR A 32 -18.95 27.89 7.76
C TYR A 32 -19.40 26.63 6.99
N THR A 33 -19.17 25.46 7.58
CA THR A 33 -19.59 24.18 6.98
C THR A 33 -21.11 24.08 6.87
N GLY A 34 -21.85 24.51 7.91
CA GLY A 34 -23.31 24.54 7.88
C GLY A 34 -23.85 25.41 6.74
N LEU A 35 -23.32 26.63 6.60
CA LEU A 35 -23.68 27.56 5.52
C LEU A 35 -23.52 26.92 4.12
N LEU A 36 -22.42 26.21 3.88
CA LEU A 36 -22.18 25.55 2.60
C LEU A 36 -23.14 24.37 2.35
N ILE A 37 -23.51 23.63 3.40
CA ILE A 37 -24.49 22.54 3.31
C ILE A 37 -25.91 23.06 3.08
N ASP A 38 -26.23 24.26 3.55
CA ASP A 38 -27.57 24.83 3.42
C ASP A 38 -27.72 25.70 2.15
N ALA A 39 -26.62 26.19 1.57
CA ALA A 39 -26.64 27.09 0.42
C ALA A 39 -27.36 26.48 -0.80
N PRO A 40 -28.37 27.10 -1.41
CA PRO A 40 -29.18 26.45 -2.45
C PRO A 40 -28.39 26.02 -3.70
N ARG A 41 -27.34 26.76 -4.05
CA ARG A 41 -26.43 26.42 -5.15
C ARG A 41 -25.03 26.87 -4.79
N LEU A 42 -24.03 26.08 -5.14
CA LEU A 42 -22.62 26.43 -4.93
C LEU A 42 -21.89 26.46 -6.27
N PRO A 43 -21.23 27.57 -6.64
CA PRO A 43 -20.36 27.60 -7.80
C PRO A 43 -19.20 26.62 -7.63
N LEU A 44 -19.16 25.57 -8.45
CA LEU A 44 -18.17 24.50 -8.35
C LEU A 44 -16.70 24.96 -8.38
N PRO A 45 -16.30 25.92 -9.25
CA PRO A 45 -14.92 26.40 -9.26
C PRO A 45 -14.55 27.13 -7.97
N LEU A 46 -15.51 27.87 -7.38
CA LEU A 46 -15.31 28.55 -6.11
C LEU A 46 -15.11 27.53 -4.99
N MET A 47 -15.93 26.49 -4.95
CA MET A 47 -15.81 25.40 -3.96
C MET A 47 -14.47 24.70 -4.02
N HIS A 48 -14.01 24.35 -5.22
CA HIS A 48 -12.68 23.78 -5.38
C HIS A 48 -11.61 24.74 -4.81
N SER A 49 -11.60 26.00 -5.23
CA SER A 49 -10.59 26.97 -4.79
C SER A 49 -10.58 27.22 -3.28
N MET A 50 -11.77 27.30 -2.65
CA MET A 50 -11.90 27.57 -1.22
C MET A 50 -11.46 26.36 -0.39
N ILE A 51 -11.90 25.15 -0.77
CA ILE A 51 -11.50 23.93 -0.08
C ILE A 51 -10.00 23.67 -0.25
N SER A 52 -9.45 23.81 -1.46
CA SER A 52 -8.00 23.69 -1.66
C SER A 52 -7.21 24.69 -0.82
N ALA A 53 -7.69 25.92 -0.67
CA ALA A 53 -7.05 26.92 0.20
C ALA A 53 -7.15 26.55 1.69
N ASP A 54 -8.24 25.92 2.12
CA ASP A 54 -8.40 25.43 3.50
C ASP A 54 -7.53 24.22 3.81
N LEU A 55 -7.34 23.33 2.83
CA LEU A 55 -6.46 22.17 2.96
C LEU A 55 -4.98 22.57 2.94
N ALA A 56 -4.63 23.68 2.27
CA ALA A 56 -3.27 24.20 2.24
C ALA A 56 -2.88 25.01 3.49
N ASP A 57 -3.87 25.47 4.27
CA ASP A 57 -3.64 26.25 5.49
C ASP A 57 -3.67 25.33 6.72
N SER A 58 -2.53 25.15 7.37
CA SER A 58 -2.42 24.29 8.56
C SER A 58 -3.38 24.66 9.70
N SER A 59 -3.78 25.94 9.81
CA SER A 59 -4.73 26.39 10.83
C SER A 59 -6.17 25.97 10.52
N ARG A 60 -6.51 25.88 9.22
CA ARG A 60 -7.85 25.55 8.71
C ARG A 60 -7.98 24.12 8.23
N LEU A 61 -6.88 23.36 8.14
CA LEU A 61 -6.84 22.00 7.58
C LEU A 61 -7.95 21.10 8.15
N LYS A 62 -8.14 21.10 9.48
CA LYS A 62 -9.19 20.28 10.12
C LYS A 62 -10.59 20.67 9.68
N LEU A 63 -10.88 21.98 9.61
CA LEU A 63 -12.16 22.49 9.13
C LEU A 63 -12.35 22.20 7.64
N GLY A 64 -11.30 22.37 6.82
CA GLY A 64 -11.31 22.07 5.40
C GLY A 64 -11.63 20.60 5.10
N LEU A 65 -10.98 19.67 5.82
CA LEU A 65 -11.23 18.24 5.74
C LEU A 65 -12.67 17.89 6.14
N ALA A 66 -13.12 18.36 7.31
CA ALA A 66 -14.48 18.11 7.78
C ALA A 66 -15.54 18.69 6.84
N THR A 67 -15.29 19.87 6.28
CA THR A 67 -16.18 20.53 5.31
C THR A 67 -16.26 19.75 4.01
N ALA A 68 -15.12 19.35 3.45
CA ALA A 68 -15.05 18.57 2.22
C ALA A 68 -15.75 17.20 2.40
N SER A 69 -15.45 16.46 3.47
CA SER A 69 -16.11 15.19 3.80
C SER A 69 -17.63 15.35 3.87
N ARG A 70 -18.13 16.38 4.58
CA ARG A 70 -19.57 16.61 4.72
C ARG A 70 -20.23 16.95 3.39
N ILE A 71 -19.63 17.82 2.58
CA ILE A 71 -20.17 18.16 1.27
C ILE A 71 -20.22 16.92 0.36
N ILE A 72 -19.14 16.12 0.34
CA ILE A 72 -19.10 14.87 -0.44
C ILE A 72 -20.20 13.90 -0.04
N LEU A 73 -20.48 13.78 1.26
CA LEU A 73 -21.47 12.83 1.78
C LEU A 73 -22.93 13.31 1.71
N HIS A 74 -23.17 14.62 1.63
CA HIS A 74 -24.53 15.19 1.71
C HIS A 74 -24.95 15.95 0.45
N ARG A 75 -24.05 16.23 -0.50
CA ARG A 75 -24.32 17.06 -1.68
C ARG A 75 -23.71 16.51 -2.96
N ASP A 76 -24.51 15.73 -3.70
CA ASP A 76 -24.11 15.09 -4.95
C ASP A 76 -23.53 16.05 -5.99
N ALA A 77 -24.11 17.25 -6.14
CA ALA A 77 -23.70 18.20 -7.18
C ALA A 77 -22.31 18.81 -6.94
N ALA A 78 -21.93 19.03 -5.68
CA ALA A 78 -20.65 19.64 -5.30
C ALA A 78 -19.58 18.61 -4.92
N ALA A 79 -19.98 17.37 -4.66
CA ALA A 79 -19.10 16.28 -4.27
C ALA A 79 -17.88 16.10 -5.19
N PRO A 80 -17.99 16.13 -6.55
CA PRO A 80 -16.84 15.95 -7.42
C PRO A 80 -15.76 17.02 -7.22
N SER A 81 -16.14 18.29 -7.06
CA SER A 81 -15.19 19.39 -6.89
C SER A 81 -14.46 19.33 -5.55
N CYS A 82 -15.17 19.00 -4.47
CA CYS A 82 -14.55 18.79 -3.17
C CYS A 82 -13.66 17.55 -3.15
N LEU A 83 -14.10 16.48 -3.85
CA LEU A 83 -13.32 15.26 -3.97
C LEU A 83 -12.00 15.51 -4.71
N THR A 84 -12.01 16.24 -5.82
CA THR A 84 -10.77 16.59 -6.54
C THR A 84 -9.80 17.34 -5.63
N ALA A 85 -10.27 18.32 -4.85
CA ALA A 85 -9.42 19.05 -3.91
C ALA A 85 -8.79 18.14 -2.84
N LEU A 86 -9.56 17.17 -2.29
CA LEU A 86 -9.01 16.17 -1.37
C LEU A 86 -8.02 15.23 -2.04
N LEU A 87 -8.30 14.78 -3.28
CA LEU A 87 -7.41 13.89 -4.00
C LEU A 87 -6.07 14.58 -4.33
N ASP A 88 -6.10 15.85 -4.72
CA ASP A 88 -4.89 16.64 -4.92
C ASP A 88 -4.10 16.79 -3.62
N ALA A 89 -4.78 17.10 -2.51
CA ALA A 89 -4.15 17.19 -1.18
C ALA A 89 -3.58 15.84 -0.70
N SER A 90 -4.17 14.71 -1.10
CA SER A 90 -3.66 13.36 -0.79
C SER A 90 -2.35 13.01 -1.50
N SER A 91 -1.94 13.82 -2.49
CA SER A 91 -0.65 13.69 -3.18
C SER A 91 0.33 14.82 -2.82
N SER A 92 -0.03 15.68 -1.85
CA SER A 92 0.82 16.80 -1.39
C SER A 92 2.17 16.30 -0.90
N LEU A 93 3.24 17.09 -1.07
CA LEU A 93 4.55 16.78 -0.48
C LEU A 93 4.58 17.03 1.04
N ASP A 94 3.70 17.90 1.55
CA ASP A 94 3.53 18.12 2.99
C ASP A 94 2.88 16.90 3.64
N ASP A 95 3.64 16.21 4.49
CA ASP A 95 3.20 15.00 5.18
C ASP A 95 2.00 15.24 6.10
N THR A 96 1.89 16.42 6.71
CA THR A 96 0.77 16.74 7.59
C THR A 96 -0.53 16.87 6.81
N ILE A 97 -0.51 17.58 5.68
CA ILE A 97 -1.68 17.72 4.80
C ILE A 97 -2.05 16.35 4.23
N ARG A 98 -1.05 15.65 3.67
CA ARG A 98 -1.24 14.36 3.00
C ARG A 98 -1.79 13.30 3.94
N SER A 99 -1.16 13.07 5.09
CA SER A 99 -1.56 12.03 6.03
C SER A 99 -2.95 12.27 6.62
N ASN A 100 -3.28 13.51 7.00
CA ASN A 100 -4.62 13.85 7.50
C ASN A 100 -5.67 13.69 6.39
N THR A 101 -5.35 14.08 5.15
CA THR A 101 -6.26 13.92 4.01
C THR A 101 -6.53 12.45 3.69
N ILE A 102 -5.49 11.63 3.59
CA ILE A 102 -5.62 10.19 3.34
C ILE A 102 -6.42 9.52 4.46
N THR A 103 -6.12 9.86 5.71
CA THR A 103 -6.86 9.35 6.87
C THR A 103 -8.34 9.70 6.74
N THR A 104 -8.67 10.96 6.47
CA THR A 104 -10.05 11.43 6.27
C THR A 104 -10.76 10.66 5.14
N ILE A 105 -10.12 10.49 3.99
CA ILE A 105 -10.67 9.74 2.85
C ILE A 105 -10.99 8.29 3.27
N VAL A 106 -10.04 7.62 3.94
CA VAL A 106 -10.16 6.20 4.30
C VAL A 106 -11.14 5.98 5.44
N THR A 107 -11.09 6.80 6.50
CA THR A 107 -11.83 6.56 7.74
C THR A 107 -13.19 7.23 7.80
N GLU A 108 -13.42 8.31 7.04
CA GLU A 108 -14.71 9.02 7.03
C GLU A 108 -15.48 8.78 5.74
N ILE A 109 -14.84 9.00 4.58
CA ILE A 109 -15.53 8.97 3.29
C ILE A 109 -15.79 7.53 2.86
N LEU A 110 -14.75 6.70 2.75
CA LEU A 110 -14.86 5.31 2.31
C LEU A 110 -15.54 4.40 3.34
N ALA A 111 -15.49 4.78 4.63
CA ALA A 111 -16.21 4.06 5.67
C ALA A 111 -17.72 4.36 5.69
N SER A 112 -18.17 5.41 4.99
CA SER A 112 -19.57 5.79 4.97
C SER A 112 -20.43 4.81 4.15
N PRO A 113 -21.52 4.26 4.71
CA PRO A 113 -22.37 3.30 4.00
C PRO A 113 -23.21 3.96 2.89
N SER A 114 -23.39 5.28 2.93
CA SER A 114 -24.16 6.04 1.95
C SER A 114 -23.32 6.60 0.81
N LEU A 115 -22.05 6.17 0.69
CA LEU A 115 -21.15 6.69 -0.34
C LEU A 115 -21.58 6.22 -1.75
N PRO A 116 -21.81 7.14 -2.70
CA PRO A 116 -22.08 6.76 -4.08
C PRO A 116 -20.92 5.95 -4.68
N PRO A 117 -21.19 4.87 -5.44
CA PRO A 117 -20.14 4.02 -6.03
C PRO A 117 -19.27 4.77 -7.05
N SER A 118 -19.79 5.86 -7.63
CA SER A 118 -19.02 6.75 -8.52
C SER A 118 -17.88 7.45 -7.78
N ILE A 119 -18.09 7.84 -6.53
CA ILE A 119 -17.11 8.55 -5.69
C ILE A 119 -16.00 7.58 -5.26
N SER A 120 -16.37 6.40 -4.74
CA SER A 120 -15.38 5.38 -4.38
C SER A 120 -14.54 4.98 -5.59
N ALA A 121 -15.17 4.72 -6.75
CA ALA A 121 -14.46 4.42 -7.99
C ALA A 121 -13.50 5.54 -8.42
N SER A 122 -13.84 6.80 -8.15
CA SER A 122 -12.95 7.94 -8.41
C SER A 122 -11.73 7.96 -7.51
N ILE A 123 -11.90 7.64 -6.21
CA ILE A 123 -10.79 7.53 -5.25
C ILE A 123 -9.83 6.41 -5.67
N TYR A 124 -10.35 5.21 -5.96
CA TYR A 124 -9.51 4.09 -6.40
C TYR A 124 -8.79 4.39 -7.72
N ARG A 125 -9.48 5.03 -8.69
CA ARG A 125 -8.86 5.41 -9.96
C ARG A 125 -7.73 6.41 -9.77
N HIS A 126 -7.94 7.43 -8.93
CA HIS A 126 -6.91 8.41 -8.63
C HIS A 126 -5.70 7.76 -7.97
N ALA A 127 -5.90 6.89 -6.98
CA ALA A 127 -4.81 6.18 -6.31
C ALA A 127 -4.00 5.31 -7.30
N LEU A 128 -4.66 4.66 -8.26
CA LEU A 128 -3.97 3.89 -9.30
C LEU A 128 -3.20 4.81 -10.27
N ASP A 129 -3.78 5.92 -10.70
CA ASP A 129 -3.11 6.92 -11.55
C ASP A 129 -1.86 7.51 -10.88
N GLN A 130 -1.95 7.88 -9.59
CA GLN A 130 -0.79 8.36 -8.84
C GLN A 130 0.26 7.26 -8.64
N SER A 131 -0.14 6.03 -8.35
CA SER A 131 0.80 4.90 -8.25
C SER A 131 1.53 4.64 -9.57
N SER A 132 0.85 4.83 -10.71
CA SER A 132 1.44 4.74 -12.05
C SER A 132 2.48 5.85 -12.27
N LYS A 133 2.18 7.09 -11.87
CA LYS A 133 3.13 8.21 -11.95
C LYS A 133 4.34 7.98 -11.04
N ALA A 134 4.12 7.41 -9.86
CA ALA A 134 5.17 7.09 -8.89
C ALA A 134 6.25 6.17 -9.48
N LEU A 135 5.89 5.29 -10.42
CA LEU A 135 6.85 4.38 -11.07
C LEU A 135 7.97 5.12 -11.80
N ALA A 136 7.69 6.33 -12.29
CA ALA A 136 8.63 7.18 -13.02
C ALA A 136 9.29 8.27 -12.13
N SER A 137 8.92 8.37 -10.85
CA SER A 137 9.45 9.38 -9.95
C SER A 137 10.95 9.24 -9.77
N THR A 138 11.64 10.38 -9.72
CA THR A 138 13.10 10.43 -9.59
C THR A 138 13.56 10.53 -8.14
N THR A 139 12.65 10.92 -7.23
CA THR A 139 12.93 11.08 -5.80
C THR A 139 12.07 10.16 -4.94
N GLU A 140 12.62 9.68 -3.83
CA GLU A 140 11.88 8.83 -2.87
C GLU A 140 10.71 9.60 -2.25
N ALA A 141 10.87 10.90 -1.97
CA ALA A 141 9.84 11.74 -1.36
C ALA A 141 8.61 11.88 -2.26
N GLU A 142 8.82 12.12 -3.56
CA GLU A 142 7.75 12.17 -4.56
C GLU A 142 7.08 10.80 -4.75
N ALA A 143 7.87 9.73 -4.86
CA ALA A 143 7.31 8.39 -4.96
C ALA A 143 6.45 8.06 -3.73
N THR A 144 6.92 8.42 -2.53
CA THR A 144 6.18 8.23 -1.28
C THR A 144 4.86 9.00 -1.28
N SER A 145 4.88 10.28 -1.65
CA SER A 145 3.65 11.10 -1.64
C SER A 145 2.60 10.56 -2.61
N LEU A 146 3.01 10.04 -3.76
CA LEU A 146 2.13 9.47 -4.78
C LEU A 146 1.60 8.06 -4.41
N LEU A 147 2.37 7.28 -3.66
CA LEU A 147 2.01 5.90 -3.30
C LEU A 147 1.12 5.81 -2.05
N GLN A 148 1.21 6.77 -1.13
CA GLN A 148 0.59 6.63 0.20
C GLN A 148 -0.92 6.38 0.17
N LEU A 149 -1.67 7.03 -0.73
CA LEU A 149 -3.11 6.75 -0.85
C LEU A 149 -3.36 5.32 -1.31
N HIS A 150 -2.68 4.86 -2.36
CA HIS A 150 -2.79 3.49 -2.88
C HIS A 150 -2.47 2.45 -1.80
N LEU A 151 -1.37 2.68 -1.07
CA LEU A 151 -0.92 1.85 0.04
C LEU A 151 -1.97 1.81 1.17
N SER A 152 -2.57 2.94 1.51
CA SER A 152 -3.64 3.00 2.53
C SER A 152 -4.90 2.24 2.11
N LEU A 153 -5.24 2.26 0.81
CA LEU A 153 -6.37 1.52 0.25
C LEU A 153 -6.15 0.01 0.23
N CYS A 154 -4.90 -0.47 0.22
CA CYS A 154 -4.60 -1.90 0.27
C CYS A 154 -5.17 -2.57 1.53
N VAL A 155 -5.29 -1.84 2.64
CA VAL A 155 -5.88 -2.39 3.88
C VAL A 155 -7.39 -2.62 3.75
N LEU A 156 -8.08 -1.77 2.97
CA LEU A 156 -9.50 -1.92 2.67
C LEU A 156 -9.75 -2.98 1.59
N GLN A 157 -8.86 -3.03 0.58
CA GLN A 157 -8.93 -3.97 -0.53
C GLN A 157 -7.56 -4.62 -0.75
N PRO A 158 -7.29 -5.78 -0.13
CA PRO A 158 -5.99 -6.44 -0.19
C PRO A 158 -5.50 -6.77 -1.60
N ASP A 159 -6.43 -7.01 -2.55
CA ASP A 159 -6.10 -7.31 -3.95
C ASP A 159 -5.28 -6.22 -4.63
N LEU A 160 -5.33 -4.97 -4.15
CA LEU A 160 -4.53 -3.87 -4.68
C LEU A 160 -3.02 -4.09 -4.50
N VAL A 161 -2.60 -4.91 -3.52
CA VAL A 161 -1.19 -5.30 -3.33
C VAL A 161 -0.63 -5.97 -4.59
N TRP A 162 -1.46 -6.65 -5.37
CA TRP A 162 -1.06 -7.26 -6.65
C TRP A 162 -0.46 -6.25 -7.63
N ASN A 163 -0.97 -5.01 -7.63
CA ASN A 163 -0.47 -3.97 -8.51
C ASN A 163 0.95 -3.56 -8.13
N LEU A 164 1.32 -3.62 -6.85
CA LEU A 164 2.69 -3.38 -6.40
C LEU A 164 3.63 -4.46 -6.95
N PHE A 165 3.28 -5.74 -6.83
CA PHE A 165 4.13 -6.84 -7.31
C PHE A 165 4.35 -6.81 -8.82
N THR A 166 3.30 -6.50 -9.59
CA THR A 166 3.38 -6.48 -11.06
C THR A 166 4.14 -5.26 -11.60
N SER A 167 4.04 -4.10 -10.92
CA SER A 167 4.69 -2.85 -11.35
C SER A 167 6.11 -2.67 -10.82
N TYR A 168 6.49 -3.36 -9.73
CA TYR A 168 7.78 -3.19 -9.05
C TYR A 168 9.00 -3.31 -9.98
N ALA A 169 8.97 -4.26 -10.91
CA ALA A 169 10.06 -4.47 -11.84
C ALA A 169 10.26 -3.32 -12.85
N ALA A 170 9.22 -2.53 -13.11
CA ALA A 170 9.26 -1.38 -14.02
C ALA A 170 9.54 -0.05 -13.30
N ALA A 171 9.51 -0.04 -11.96
CA ALA A 171 9.70 1.15 -11.15
C ALA A 171 11.17 1.61 -11.11
N THR A 172 11.39 2.92 -10.97
CA THR A 172 12.72 3.48 -10.67
C THR A 172 13.25 2.98 -9.32
N PRO A 173 14.58 3.00 -9.07
CA PRO A 173 15.14 2.61 -7.78
C PRO A 173 14.60 3.42 -6.60
N ALA A 174 14.33 4.72 -6.81
CA ALA A 174 13.72 5.59 -5.80
C ALA A 174 12.30 5.13 -5.44
N CYS A 175 11.51 4.77 -6.44
CA CYS A 175 10.16 4.23 -6.23
C CYS A 175 10.20 2.83 -5.58
N GLN A 176 11.11 1.96 -6.00
CA GLN A 176 11.31 0.64 -5.38
C GLN A 176 11.62 0.76 -3.88
N GLN A 177 12.49 1.69 -3.50
CA GLN A 177 12.80 1.98 -2.10
C GLN A 177 11.57 2.49 -1.34
N ALA A 178 10.82 3.43 -1.92
CA ALA A 178 9.58 3.93 -1.32
C ALA A 178 8.53 2.82 -1.13
N ILE A 179 8.33 1.95 -2.12
CA ILE A 179 7.43 0.80 -2.02
C ILE A 179 7.81 -0.08 -0.84
N ILE A 180 9.09 -0.47 -0.71
CA ILE A 180 9.54 -1.35 0.38
C ILE A 180 9.33 -0.68 1.74
N LYS A 181 9.78 0.57 1.88
CA LYS A 181 9.72 1.33 3.12
C LYS A 181 8.28 1.50 3.61
N GLU A 182 7.39 1.91 2.73
CA GLU A 182 6.01 2.24 3.08
C GLU A 182 5.10 0.99 3.15
N SER A 183 5.40 -0.07 2.39
CA SER A 183 4.64 -1.33 2.47
C SER A 183 4.99 -2.18 3.69
N THR A 184 6.20 -2.06 4.25
CA THR A 184 6.60 -2.85 5.42
C THR A 184 5.69 -2.62 6.64
N PRO A 185 5.33 -1.37 7.02
CA PRO A 185 4.30 -1.10 8.03
C PRO A 185 2.92 -1.65 7.67
N LEU A 186 2.55 -1.67 6.38
CA LEU A 186 1.26 -2.20 5.95
C LEU A 186 1.17 -3.72 6.13
N VAL A 187 2.24 -4.44 5.81
CA VAL A 187 2.33 -5.89 6.04
C VAL A 187 1.97 -6.24 7.47
N MET A 188 2.38 -5.42 8.44
CA MET A 188 2.00 -5.60 9.85
C MET A 188 0.49 -5.50 10.09
N ARG A 189 -0.21 -4.61 9.37
CA ARG A 189 -1.68 -4.47 9.49
C ARG A 189 -2.41 -5.69 8.91
N PHE A 190 -1.80 -6.41 7.97
CA PHE A 190 -2.34 -7.65 7.42
C PHE A 190 -2.10 -8.87 8.32
N THR A 191 -1.34 -8.77 9.43
CA THR A 191 -0.99 -9.95 10.24
C THR A 191 -2.15 -10.52 11.07
N HIS A 192 -3.26 -9.78 11.20
CA HIS A 192 -4.45 -10.24 11.91
C HIS A 192 -5.48 -10.88 10.97
N PRO A 193 -6.14 -11.99 11.37
CA PRO A 193 -7.27 -12.56 10.61
C PRO A 193 -8.43 -11.55 10.46
N PRO A 194 -9.17 -11.55 9.32
CA PRO A 194 -9.06 -12.44 8.16
C PRO A 194 -8.00 -12.02 7.12
N LEU A 195 -7.51 -10.78 7.21
CA LEU A 195 -6.60 -10.16 6.23
C LEU A 195 -5.31 -10.96 5.99
N ALA A 196 -4.82 -11.65 7.02
CA ALA A 196 -3.62 -12.50 6.95
C ALA A 196 -3.75 -13.63 5.92
N SER A 197 -4.93 -14.23 5.82
CA SER A 197 -5.21 -15.31 4.86
C SER A 197 -5.26 -14.78 3.43
N THR A 198 -5.87 -13.60 3.23
CA THR A 198 -5.95 -12.93 1.93
C THR A 198 -4.57 -12.54 1.44
N LEU A 199 -3.75 -11.89 2.26
CA LEU A 199 -2.37 -11.53 1.90
C LEU A 199 -1.55 -12.78 1.55
N ALA A 200 -1.67 -13.85 2.34
CA ALA A 200 -0.99 -15.12 2.06
C ALA A 200 -1.38 -15.66 0.67
N SER A 201 -2.67 -15.66 0.33
CA SER A 201 -3.14 -16.11 -0.99
C SER A 201 -2.59 -15.25 -2.14
N ILE A 202 -2.48 -13.93 -1.95
CA ILE A 202 -1.93 -13.00 -2.96
C ILE A 202 -0.42 -13.26 -3.13
N ILE A 203 0.32 -13.48 -2.05
CA ILE A 203 1.75 -13.80 -2.09
C ILE A 203 1.99 -15.13 -2.81
N LEU A 204 1.24 -16.18 -2.44
CA LEU A 204 1.35 -17.50 -3.08
C LEU A 204 0.99 -17.44 -4.56
N ARG A 205 -0.04 -16.67 -4.92
CA ARG A 205 -0.39 -16.38 -6.30
C ARG A 205 0.76 -15.68 -7.03
N ALA A 206 1.39 -14.70 -6.41
CA ALA A 206 2.49 -13.95 -6.99
C ALA A 206 3.70 -14.85 -7.26
N MET A 207 4.03 -15.74 -6.31
CA MET A 207 5.10 -16.73 -6.48
C MET A 207 4.84 -17.73 -7.61
N ARG A 208 3.56 -18.03 -7.89
CA ARG A 208 3.16 -18.99 -8.94
C ARG A 208 3.05 -18.35 -10.33
N GLU A 209 2.49 -17.15 -10.40
CA GLU A 209 2.11 -16.51 -11.68
C GLU A 209 3.16 -15.52 -12.20
N LEU A 210 3.96 -14.90 -11.32
CA LEU A 210 4.96 -13.93 -11.75
C LEU A 210 6.27 -14.64 -12.13
N PRO A 211 6.99 -14.17 -13.17
CA PRO A 211 8.27 -14.73 -13.52
C PRO A 211 9.28 -14.51 -12.38
N SER A 212 10.07 -15.53 -12.05
CA SER A 212 11.16 -15.51 -11.04
C SER A 212 12.32 -14.59 -11.45
N ARG A 213 12.04 -13.29 -11.54
CA ARG A 213 13.00 -12.23 -11.80
C ARG A 213 13.55 -11.70 -10.47
N PRO A 214 14.79 -11.18 -10.43
CA PRO A 214 15.41 -10.72 -9.18
C PRO A 214 14.55 -9.67 -8.45
N HIS A 215 13.91 -8.75 -9.16
CA HIS A 215 13.02 -7.74 -8.58
C HIS A 215 11.76 -8.34 -7.95
N THR A 216 11.11 -9.30 -8.64
CA THR A 216 9.93 -10.01 -8.13
C THR A 216 10.28 -10.85 -6.91
N VAL A 217 11.42 -11.55 -6.96
CA VAL A 217 11.95 -12.30 -5.82
C VAL A 217 12.21 -11.37 -4.64
N HIS A 218 12.79 -10.20 -4.89
CA HIS A 218 13.13 -9.25 -3.85
C HIS A 218 11.90 -8.68 -3.13
N ILE A 219 10.88 -8.18 -3.86
CA ILE A 219 9.68 -7.62 -3.20
C ILE A 219 8.91 -8.68 -2.41
N ILE A 220 8.72 -9.88 -2.98
CA ILE A 220 8.02 -10.97 -2.30
C ILE A 220 8.81 -11.44 -1.07
N SER A 221 10.12 -11.62 -1.19
CA SER A 221 10.98 -12.01 -0.06
C SER A 221 10.99 -10.94 1.04
N THR A 222 10.90 -9.66 0.67
CA THR A 222 10.81 -8.54 1.62
C THR A 222 9.47 -8.57 2.37
N PHE A 223 8.36 -8.79 1.67
CA PHE A 223 7.04 -8.96 2.30
C PHE A 223 7.03 -10.17 3.25
N LEU A 224 7.49 -11.33 2.77
CA LEU A 224 7.58 -12.53 3.58
C LEU A 224 8.50 -12.34 4.80
N GLY A 225 9.65 -11.67 4.63
CA GLY A 225 10.58 -11.36 5.71
C GLY A 225 9.99 -10.41 6.75
N ALA A 226 9.22 -9.40 6.31
CA ALA A 226 8.49 -8.51 7.22
C ALA A 226 7.45 -9.27 8.05
N ILE A 227 6.74 -10.25 7.45
CA ILE A 227 5.83 -11.14 8.18
C ILE A 227 6.63 -11.96 9.21
N GLY A 228 7.65 -12.69 8.77
CA GLY A 228 8.39 -13.66 9.59
C GLY A 228 9.25 -13.07 10.70
N ALA A 229 9.66 -11.80 10.59
CA ALA A 229 10.50 -11.13 11.59
C ALA A 229 9.74 -10.69 12.85
N LYS A 230 8.44 -10.36 12.72
CA LYS A 230 7.63 -9.79 13.81
C LYS A 230 6.46 -10.66 14.23
N THR A 231 5.99 -11.55 13.36
CA THR A 231 4.84 -12.43 13.60
C THR A 231 5.11 -13.83 13.06
N ALA A 232 4.48 -14.85 13.64
CA ALA A 232 4.51 -16.18 13.03
C ALA A 232 3.74 -16.14 11.70
N PRO A 233 4.33 -16.60 10.58
CA PRO A 233 3.61 -16.74 9.31
C PRO A 233 2.38 -17.64 9.47
N THR A 234 1.33 -17.40 8.70
CA THR A 234 0.13 -18.24 8.75
C THR A 234 0.43 -19.66 8.25
N PRO A 235 -0.20 -20.72 8.81
CA PRO A 235 -0.02 -22.09 8.32
C PRO A 235 -0.27 -22.23 6.82
N HIS A 236 -1.29 -21.52 6.30
CA HIS A 236 -1.60 -21.47 4.87
C HIS A 236 -0.43 -20.98 4.01
N LEU A 237 0.28 -19.93 4.47
CA LEU A 237 1.44 -19.39 3.77
C LEU A 237 2.63 -20.36 3.82
N ILE A 238 2.85 -21.02 4.96
CA ILE A 238 3.92 -22.01 5.13
C ILE A 238 3.68 -23.21 4.21
N GLU A 239 2.51 -23.85 4.33
CA GLU A 239 2.14 -25.03 3.53
C GLU A 239 2.16 -24.72 2.03
N GLY A 240 1.60 -23.58 1.63
CA GLY A 240 1.57 -23.15 0.22
C GLY A 240 2.97 -22.88 -0.34
N THR A 241 3.84 -22.25 0.45
CA THR A 241 5.23 -21.98 0.04
C THR A 241 6.00 -23.27 -0.13
N LEU A 242 5.87 -24.21 0.83
CA LEU A 242 6.50 -25.52 0.76
C LEU A 242 6.01 -26.32 -0.45
N ALA A 243 4.70 -26.34 -0.71
CA ALA A 243 4.14 -27.01 -1.87
C ALA A 243 4.69 -26.45 -3.18
N LEU A 244 4.81 -25.12 -3.30
CA LEU A 244 5.42 -24.47 -4.47
C LEU A 244 6.91 -24.80 -4.60
N CYS A 245 7.67 -24.77 -3.52
CA CYS A 245 9.10 -25.12 -3.53
C CYS A 245 9.32 -26.57 -3.98
N MET A 246 8.49 -27.50 -3.52
CA MET A 246 8.56 -28.90 -3.94
C MET A 246 8.16 -29.09 -5.40
N GLN A 247 7.14 -28.39 -5.88
CA GLN A 247 6.70 -28.45 -7.28
C GLN A 247 7.72 -27.84 -8.26
N LEU A 248 8.38 -26.76 -7.87
CA LEU A 248 9.35 -26.04 -8.71
C LEU A 248 10.78 -26.53 -8.52
N HIS A 249 11.04 -27.38 -7.53
CA HIS A 249 12.39 -27.76 -7.07
C HIS A 249 13.28 -26.54 -6.78
N ASP A 250 12.67 -25.45 -6.28
CA ASP A 250 13.33 -24.17 -6.03
C ASP A 250 13.07 -23.70 -4.60
N ALA A 251 14.14 -23.63 -3.80
CA ALA A 251 14.09 -23.19 -2.42
C ALA A 251 14.18 -21.67 -2.24
N THR A 252 14.25 -20.87 -3.31
CA THR A 252 14.44 -19.41 -3.27
C THR A 252 13.48 -18.71 -2.29
N TRP A 253 12.22 -19.14 -2.28
CA TRP A 253 11.15 -18.54 -1.49
C TRP A 253 11.12 -18.96 -0.02
N THR A 254 11.91 -19.96 0.36
CA THR A 254 11.86 -20.52 1.73
C THR A 254 12.57 -19.66 2.76
N MET A 255 13.52 -18.81 2.36
CA MET A 255 14.36 -18.00 3.24
C MET A 255 13.60 -17.30 4.39
N PRO A 256 12.50 -16.57 4.14
CA PRO A 256 11.76 -15.87 5.19
C PRO A 256 10.88 -16.77 6.08
N ILE A 257 10.56 -18.00 5.66
CA ILE A 257 9.76 -18.95 6.45
C ILE A 257 10.62 -20.03 7.12
N ILE A 258 11.89 -20.19 6.73
CA ILE A 258 12.73 -21.32 7.10
C ILE A 258 12.94 -21.46 8.60
N SER A 259 12.98 -20.33 9.32
CA SER A 259 13.10 -20.29 10.78
C SER A 259 11.86 -20.80 11.52
N HIS A 260 10.72 -20.90 10.83
CA HIS A 260 9.43 -21.34 11.38
C HIS A 260 9.09 -22.79 11.02
N LEU A 261 9.96 -23.48 10.28
CA LEU A 261 9.77 -24.87 9.86
C LEU A 261 10.27 -25.85 10.93
N ASP A 262 9.71 -27.06 10.93
CA ASP A 262 10.23 -28.15 11.73
C ASP A 262 11.51 -28.77 11.12
N ALA A 263 12.29 -29.47 11.96
CA ALA A 263 13.56 -30.05 11.57
C ALA A 263 13.47 -31.02 10.37
N ASN A 264 12.39 -31.80 10.26
CA ASN A 264 12.25 -32.78 9.19
C ASN A 264 11.96 -32.08 7.85
N THR A 265 11.12 -31.04 7.88
CA THR A 265 10.86 -30.21 6.70
C THR A 265 12.10 -29.47 6.25
N VAL A 266 12.91 -28.94 7.17
CA VAL A 266 14.20 -28.31 6.81
C VAL A 266 15.14 -29.33 6.15
N GLU A 267 15.25 -30.55 6.70
CA GLU A 267 16.06 -31.62 6.09
C GLU A 267 15.61 -31.98 4.68
N ALA A 268 14.30 -32.05 4.43
CA ALA A 268 13.75 -32.30 3.10
C ALA A 268 14.06 -31.17 2.10
N LEU A 269 14.27 -29.94 2.58
CA LEU A 269 14.63 -28.79 1.75
C LEU A 269 16.14 -28.67 1.48
N LEU A 270 17.00 -29.29 2.29
CA LEU A 270 18.46 -29.17 2.16
C LEU A 270 19.02 -29.49 0.76
N PRO A 271 18.56 -30.52 0.02
CA PRO A 271 19.03 -30.77 -1.34
C PRO A 271 18.85 -29.57 -2.27
N PHE A 272 17.70 -28.89 -2.17
CA PHE A 272 17.39 -27.71 -2.98
C PHE A 272 18.19 -26.48 -2.55
N ILE A 273 18.40 -26.31 -1.23
CA ILE A 273 19.24 -25.24 -0.67
C ILE A 273 20.69 -25.38 -1.14
N VAL A 274 21.24 -26.61 -1.12
CA VAL A 274 22.61 -26.88 -1.59
C VAL A 274 22.74 -26.69 -3.09
N ALA A 275 21.71 -27.02 -3.88
CA ALA A 275 21.68 -26.77 -5.32
C ALA A 275 21.59 -25.27 -5.68
N ALA A 276 21.14 -24.40 -4.77
CA ALA A 276 20.98 -22.97 -5.00
C ALA A 276 22.33 -22.24 -5.23
N PRO A 277 22.31 -21.05 -5.86
CA PRO A 277 23.50 -20.20 -6.03
C PRO A 277 24.19 -19.88 -4.70
N SER A 278 25.51 -19.67 -4.73
CA SER A 278 26.34 -19.53 -3.51
C SER A 278 25.83 -18.50 -2.52
N GLU A 279 25.36 -17.34 -3.01
CA GLU A 279 24.86 -16.26 -2.15
C GLU A 279 23.53 -16.61 -1.47
N SER A 280 22.60 -17.20 -2.21
CA SER A 280 21.31 -17.68 -1.66
C SER A 280 21.52 -18.81 -0.66
N ARG A 281 22.38 -19.78 -1.00
CA ARG A 281 22.75 -20.91 -0.13
C ARG A 281 23.35 -20.43 1.19
N LYS A 282 24.34 -19.52 1.15
CA LYS A 282 24.95 -18.94 2.35
C LYS A 282 23.90 -18.23 3.19
N ALA A 283 23.07 -17.38 2.58
CA ALA A 283 22.03 -16.64 3.29
C ALA A 283 21.05 -17.59 4.00
N GLN A 284 20.56 -18.63 3.31
CA GLN A 284 19.63 -19.61 3.89
C GLN A 284 20.25 -20.42 5.03
N LEU A 285 21.50 -20.89 4.88
CA LEU A 285 22.21 -21.60 5.95
C LEU A 285 22.48 -20.70 7.17
N VAL A 286 22.86 -19.44 6.94
CA VAL A 286 23.03 -18.44 8.00
C VAL A 286 21.71 -18.21 8.72
N THR A 287 20.60 -18.03 8.00
CA THR A 287 19.27 -17.87 8.60
C THR A 287 18.87 -19.08 9.44
N ILE A 288 19.11 -20.31 8.98
CA ILE A 288 18.87 -21.53 9.77
C ILE A 288 19.69 -21.53 11.06
N MET A 289 20.98 -21.18 10.98
CA MET A 289 21.88 -21.21 12.13
C MET A 289 21.61 -20.10 13.15
N HIS A 290 21.18 -18.92 12.70
CA HIS A 290 20.94 -17.75 13.55
C HIS A 290 19.48 -17.60 14.01
N ALA A 291 18.56 -18.44 13.53
CA ALA A 291 17.20 -18.48 14.05
C ALA A 291 17.19 -18.83 15.55
N ALA A 292 16.29 -18.23 16.30
CA ALA A 292 16.16 -18.40 17.74
C ALA A 292 14.71 -18.77 18.12
N PRO A 293 14.42 -20.05 18.45
CA PRO A 293 15.32 -21.21 18.40
C PRO A 293 15.64 -21.63 16.95
N PRO A 294 16.78 -22.29 16.70
CA PRO A 294 17.09 -22.80 15.38
C PRO A 294 16.15 -23.97 15.03
N PRO A 295 15.60 -24.01 13.79
CA PRO A 295 14.63 -25.03 13.39
C PRO A 295 15.23 -26.44 13.37
N ILE A 296 16.55 -26.54 13.20
CA ILE A 296 17.34 -27.77 13.30
C ILE A 296 18.60 -27.52 14.13
N ALA A 297 18.94 -28.45 15.02
CA ALA A 297 20.15 -28.33 15.83
C ALA A 297 21.40 -28.29 14.92
N PRO A 298 22.39 -27.42 15.18
CA PRO A 298 23.57 -27.26 14.31
C PRO A 298 24.31 -28.59 14.02
N ALA A 299 24.43 -29.47 15.02
CA ALA A 299 25.04 -30.78 14.83
C ALA A 299 24.25 -31.68 13.85
N ARG A 300 22.92 -31.65 13.92
CA ARG A 300 22.03 -32.41 13.03
C ARG A 300 22.07 -31.83 11.60
N LEU A 301 22.14 -30.51 11.46
CA LEU A 301 22.33 -29.84 10.17
C LEU A 301 23.65 -30.26 9.50
N LEU A 302 24.77 -30.23 10.24
CA LEU A 302 26.07 -30.65 9.70
C LEU A 302 26.06 -32.12 9.29
N TYR A 303 25.42 -32.99 10.06
CA TYR A 303 25.25 -34.39 9.72
C TYR A 303 24.42 -34.57 8.43
N ALA A 304 23.28 -33.89 8.32
CA ALA A 304 22.44 -33.94 7.13
C ALA A 304 23.17 -33.42 5.86
N LEU A 305 23.92 -32.32 5.98
CA LEU A 305 24.76 -31.81 4.89
C LEU A 305 25.87 -32.79 4.50
N HIS A 306 26.46 -33.49 5.45
CA HIS A 306 27.45 -34.53 5.17
C HIS A 306 26.86 -35.66 4.33
N LEU A 307 25.65 -36.13 4.65
CA LEU A 307 24.97 -37.20 3.92
C LEU A 307 24.66 -36.82 2.46
N LEU A 308 24.39 -35.55 2.17
CA LEU A 308 24.09 -35.07 0.81
C LEU A 308 25.32 -35.12 -0.12
N ASN A 309 26.53 -34.93 0.43
CA ASN A 309 27.77 -34.96 -0.36
C ASN A 309 28.25 -36.39 -0.71
N VAL A 310 27.74 -37.43 -0.04
CA VAL A 310 28.15 -38.82 -0.30
C VAL A 310 27.51 -39.38 -1.58
N GLY A 311 26.55 -38.67 -2.20
CA GLY A 311 25.84 -39.09 -3.42
C GLY A 311 26.37 -38.55 -4.76
N SER A 312 27.29 -37.58 -4.80
CA SER A 312 27.79 -37.00 -6.07
C SER A 312 29.22 -37.42 -6.45
N GLY A 313 29.74 -38.49 -5.85
CA GLY A 313 31.11 -38.99 -6.04
C GLY A 313 31.19 -40.46 -6.44
N GLY A 314 30.23 -40.96 -7.22
CA GLY A 314 30.10 -42.40 -7.53
C GLY A 314 29.76 -42.70 -8.98
N GLY A 315 30.72 -42.49 -9.88
CA GLY A 315 30.73 -42.97 -11.27
C GLY A 315 31.85 -42.24 -12.01
N GLY A 316 33.06 -42.75 -12.24
CA GLY A 316 33.45 -44.14 -12.43
C GLY A 316 33.58 -44.38 -13.94
N GLY A 317 34.75 -44.08 -14.52
CA GLY A 317 35.09 -44.31 -15.92
C GLY A 317 35.89 -43.17 -16.54
#